data_AF-I9R8W4-F1
#
_entry.id   AF-I9R8W4-F1
#
_cell.length_a   1.000
_cell.length_b   1.000
_cell.length_c   1.000
_cell.angle_alpha   90.00
_cell.angle_beta   90.00
_cell.angle_gamma   90.00
#
_symmetry.space_group_name_H-M   'P 1'
#
loop_
_entity.id
_entity.type
_entity.pdbx_description
1 polymer ?
#
loop_
_entity_poly.entity_id
_entity_poly.type
_entity_poly.pdbx_seq_one_letter_code
_entity_poly.pdbx_strand_id
1 'polypeptide(L)'
;MKKMKLAAIFAGLVSVFTFSSCLNDGDSGSNYDLYEIVTVEEGSIFGGTVLKGDAWGYTYTPVASSVLAGLKASDGSYYKRAQVGIKLMEGEAITEGKKSYKVSEVGVLAILNYKDFNVQSDTLRTDYALVSLEDSNNKIWAINGYVNVPFTFKTKEQLSMNDFHLYAVEAKEDTLVTKLQQTKGADDAYQTGSALISFHMPFNDMKFRDIFDQVVPKSDTIVVKVTAKGENDKELVSTVKCSASNMQASY
;
A
#
# COMPACT_ATOMS: atom_id res chain seq x y z
N MET A 1 11.74 -5.99 35.01
CA MET A 1 10.55 -5.91 34.14
C MET A 1 10.78 -6.82 32.94
N LYS A 2 9.91 -7.81 32.70
CA LYS A 2 10.07 -8.79 31.62
C LYS A 2 9.98 -8.06 30.27
N LYS A 3 11.03 -8.13 29.45
CA LYS A 3 10.98 -7.74 28.04
C LYS A 3 9.93 -8.63 27.36
N MET A 4 8.75 -8.09 27.05
CA MET A 4 7.79 -8.78 26.21
C MET A 4 8.37 -8.78 24.79
N LYS A 5 8.89 -9.93 24.35
CA LYS A 5 9.16 -10.17 22.94
C LYS A 5 7.79 -10.34 22.27
N LEU A 6 7.28 -9.28 21.65
CA LEU A 6 6.13 -9.39 20.77
C LEU A 6 6.63 -10.13 19.52
N ALA A 7 6.20 -11.38 19.35
CA ALA A 7 6.51 -12.12 18.13
C ALA A 7 5.79 -11.43 16.96
N ALA A 8 6.56 -10.76 16.10
CA ALA A 8 6.08 -10.20 14.85
C ALA A 8 5.61 -11.34 13.94
N ILE A 9 4.36 -11.31 13.50
CA ILE A 9 3.86 -12.20 12.45
C ILE A 9 3.40 -11.32 11.30
N PHE A 10 4.31 -11.11 10.35
CA PHE A 10 4.03 -10.98 8.92
C PHE A 10 5.20 -11.64 8.17
N ALA A 11 5.41 -12.93 8.44
CA ALA A 11 6.29 -13.77 7.65
C ALA A 11 5.48 -14.28 6.45
N GLY A 12 5.61 -13.60 5.31
CA GLY A 12 4.92 -14.00 4.08
C GLY A 12 4.82 -12.85 3.08
N LEU A 13 5.96 -12.37 2.56
CA LEU A 13 5.96 -11.46 1.41
C LEU A 13 6.90 -12.03 0.34
N VAL A 14 6.33 -12.89 -0.50
CA VAL A 14 6.89 -13.27 -1.80
C VAL A 14 5.73 -13.17 -2.80
N SER A 15 5.48 -11.98 -3.33
CA SER A 15 4.68 -11.83 -4.56
C SER A 15 5.65 -11.65 -5.72
N VAL A 16 5.76 -12.68 -6.54
CA VAL A 16 6.67 -12.80 -7.68
C VAL A 16 6.23 -11.87 -8.81
N PHE A 17 6.73 -10.64 -8.78
CA PHE A 17 7.05 -9.87 -9.98
C PHE A 17 8.49 -9.40 -9.87
N THR A 18 9.43 -10.33 -10.09
CA THR A 18 10.86 -10.03 -10.18
C THR A 18 11.13 -9.33 -11.52
N PHE A 19 11.08 -8.01 -11.56
CA PHE A 19 12.08 -7.31 -12.37
C PHE A 19 13.36 -7.29 -11.54
N SER A 20 14.41 -7.84 -12.14
CA SER A 20 15.72 -8.10 -11.56
C SER A 20 16.13 -7.13 -10.45
N SER A 21 16.09 -7.61 -9.22
CA SER A 21 16.92 -7.12 -8.13
C SER A 21 17.32 -8.37 -7.39
N CYS A 22 18.60 -8.70 -7.47
CA CYS A 22 19.20 -9.83 -6.80
C CYS A 22 18.71 -9.86 -5.34
N LEU A 23 17.87 -10.82 -5.01
CA LEU A 23 17.69 -11.29 -3.64
C LEU A 23 19.06 -11.80 -3.23
N ASN A 24 19.84 -10.93 -2.59
CA ASN A 24 21.03 -11.35 -1.90
C ASN A 24 20.51 -12.15 -0.70
N ASP A 25 20.62 -13.48 -0.75
CA ASP A 25 20.44 -14.41 0.38
C ASP A 25 21.58 -14.21 1.40
N GLY A 26 21.75 -12.97 1.84
CA GLY A 26 22.63 -12.58 2.93
C GLY A 26 21.84 -12.55 4.23
N ASP A 27 21.79 -13.70 4.91
CA ASP A 27 21.94 -13.83 6.36
C ASP A 27 21.39 -12.66 7.23
N SER A 28 20.08 -12.37 7.17
CA SER A 28 19.49 -11.20 7.85
C SER A 28 18.27 -11.51 8.71
N GLY A 29 18.17 -12.73 9.23
CA GLY A 29 17.28 -13.03 10.34
C GLY A 29 17.89 -12.59 11.67
N SER A 30 17.70 -11.33 12.11
CA SER A 30 17.62 -10.90 13.55
C SER A 30 17.90 -9.40 13.88
N ASN A 31 18.22 -8.50 12.94
CA ASN A 31 18.76 -7.17 13.31
C ASN A 31 17.77 -5.99 13.44
N TYR A 32 16.50 -6.17 13.05
CA TYR A 32 15.47 -5.11 13.13
C TYR A 32 14.46 -5.42 14.24
N ASP A 33 13.95 -4.38 14.88
CA ASP A 33 12.98 -4.50 15.97
C ASP A 33 11.57 -4.84 15.46
N LEU A 34 11.25 -4.38 14.24
CA LEU A 34 9.98 -4.65 13.57
C LEU A 34 10.10 -4.51 12.05
N TYR A 35 9.12 -5.05 11.33
CA TYR A 35 9.00 -4.95 9.88
C TYR A 35 7.63 -4.38 9.52
N GLU A 36 7.58 -3.44 8.57
CA GLU A 36 6.34 -2.76 8.22
C GLU A 36 6.35 -2.29 6.75
N ILE A 37 5.15 -2.18 6.18
CA ILE A 37 4.94 -1.39 4.95
C ILE A 37 4.79 0.07 5.37
N VAL A 38 5.57 0.95 4.75
CA VAL A 38 5.60 2.37 5.10
C VAL A 38 5.28 3.26 3.91
N THR A 39 4.68 4.40 4.22
CA THR A 39 4.59 5.56 3.34
C THR A 39 5.70 6.55 3.70
N VAL A 40 6.49 6.98 2.71
CA VAL A 40 7.49 8.03 2.91
C VAL A 40 6.85 9.39 2.73
N GLU A 41 6.71 10.12 3.83
CA GLU A 41 6.13 11.46 3.86
C GLU A 41 7.25 12.48 4.00
N GLU A 42 7.42 13.30 2.98
CA GLU A 42 8.38 14.39 3.00
C GLU A 42 7.77 15.56 3.76
N GLY A 43 8.39 15.93 4.88
CA GLY A 43 7.93 17.08 5.67
C GLY A 43 8.10 18.39 4.91
N SER A 44 7.43 19.43 5.43
CA SER A 44 7.64 20.82 4.96
C SER A 44 9.11 21.26 5.05
N ILE A 45 9.43 22.44 4.56
CA ILE A 45 10.78 23.06 4.59
C ILE A 45 11.47 23.04 5.98
N PHE A 46 10.70 22.88 7.07
CA PHE A 46 11.19 22.77 8.46
C PHE A 46 10.99 21.39 9.10
N GLY A 47 10.27 20.48 8.44
CA GLY A 47 10.02 19.11 8.89
C GLY A 47 10.88 18.11 8.13
N GLY A 48 11.59 17.23 8.85
CA GLY A 48 12.31 16.13 8.20
C GLY A 48 11.36 15.10 7.60
N THR A 49 11.84 14.33 6.63
CA THR A 49 11.14 13.16 6.08
C THR A 49 10.83 12.15 7.18
N VAL A 50 9.61 11.62 7.21
CA VAL A 50 9.16 10.58 8.16
C VAL A 50 8.61 9.37 7.41
N LEU A 51 8.51 8.24 8.11
CA LEU A 51 7.86 7.03 7.61
C LEU A 51 6.55 6.83 8.36
N LYS A 52 5.42 6.71 7.66
CA LYS A 52 4.13 6.33 8.24
C LYS A 52 3.91 4.84 8.05
N GLY A 53 3.84 4.09 9.15
CA GLY A 53 3.62 2.65 9.16
C GLY A 53 2.15 2.26 8.95
N ASP A 54 1.92 1.22 8.15
CA ASP A 54 0.58 0.75 7.81
C ASP A 54 -0.06 -0.16 8.88
N ALA A 55 0.74 -0.91 9.65
CA ALA A 55 0.23 -1.95 10.55
C ALA A 55 -0.29 -1.37 11.88
N TRP A 56 0.38 -0.35 12.41
CA TRP A 56 0.06 0.21 13.73
C TRP A 56 -0.28 1.70 13.70
N GLY A 57 -0.20 2.32 12.51
CA GLY A 57 -0.33 3.77 12.34
C GLY A 57 0.79 4.53 13.06
N TYR A 58 1.97 3.94 13.17
CA TYR A 58 3.12 4.58 13.80
C TYR A 58 3.81 5.56 12.84
N THR A 59 4.37 6.64 13.39
CA THR A 59 5.23 7.57 12.65
C THR A 59 6.68 7.39 13.10
N TYR A 60 7.55 7.01 12.17
CA TYR A 60 8.98 6.85 12.43
C TYR A 60 9.75 8.05 11.93
N THR A 61 10.45 8.71 12.85
CA THR A 61 11.30 9.85 12.55
C THR A 61 12.75 9.40 12.52
N PRO A 62 13.42 9.42 11.36
CA PRO A 62 14.83 9.06 11.29
C PRO A 62 15.67 10.07 12.08
N VAL A 63 16.66 9.57 12.83
CA VAL A 63 17.57 10.44 13.61
C VAL A 63 18.52 11.24 12.73
N ALA A 64 18.71 10.82 11.48
CA ALA A 64 19.49 11.51 10.45
C ALA A 64 18.97 11.14 9.06
N SER A 65 19.16 12.02 8.07
CA SER A 65 18.70 11.77 6.69
C SER A 65 19.38 10.55 6.03
N SER A 66 20.60 10.20 6.45
CA SER A 66 21.32 9.01 6.00
C SER A 66 20.61 7.70 6.33
N VAL A 67 19.76 7.67 7.37
CA VAL A 67 18.96 6.50 7.74
C VAL A 67 18.01 6.10 6.60
N LEU A 68 17.58 7.05 5.77
CA LEU A 68 16.67 6.81 4.66
C LEU A 68 17.39 6.62 3.32
N ALA A 69 18.71 6.44 3.30
CA ALA A 69 19.48 6.39 2.05
C ALA A 69 19.00 5.30 1.09
N GLY A 70 18.61 4.13 1.60
CA GLY A 70 18.08 3.02 0.79
C GLY A 70 16.71 3.29 0.16
N LEU A 71 15.99 4.32 0.64
CA LEU A 71 14.67 4.71 0.10
C LEU A 71 14.77 5.82 -0.94
N LYS A 72 15.98 6.29 -1.28
CA LYS A 72 16.18 7.26 -2.35
C LYS A 72 16.34 6.57 -3.70
N ALA A 73 15.61 7.07 -4.68
CA ALA A 73 15.82 6.75 -6.08
C ALA A 73 17.10 7.43 -6.61
N SER A 74 17.54 7.05 -7.81
CA SER A 74 18.74 7.58 -8.45
C SER A 74 18.67 9.07 -8.76
N ASP A 75 17.45 9.62 -8.90
CA ASP A 75 17.20 11.05 -9.11
C ASP A 75 17.17 11.86 -7.79
N GLY A 76 17.36 11.19 -6.64
CA GLY A 76 17.36 11.81 -5.32
C GLY A 76 15.99 11.93 -4.66
N SER A 77 14.90 11.62 -5.37
CA SER A 77 13.55 11.55 -4.81
C SER A 77 13.40 10.31 -3.91
N TYR A 78 12.37 10.31 -3.05
CA TYR A 78 12.04 9.13 -2.25
C TYR A 78 11.03 8.24 -2.95
N TYR A 79 11.24 6.92 -2.90
CA TYR A 79 10.17 5.97 -3.14
C TYR A 79 9.05 6.21 -2.13
N LYS A 80 7.79 6.30 -2.57
CA LYS A 80 6.67 6.63 -1.69
C LYS A 80 6.19 5.45 -0.85
N ARG A 81 6.37 4.21 -1.32
CA ARG A 81 5.88 2.98 -0.68
C ARG A 81 6.98 1.93 -0.64
N ALA A 82 7.24 1.36 0.53
CA ALA A 82 8.26 0.32 0.70
C ALA A 82 7.93 -0.62 1.86
N GLN A 83 8.38 -1.86 1.78
CA GLN A 83 8.50 -2.74 2.92
C GLN A 83 9.89 -2.58 3.53
N VAL A 84 9.93 -2.31 4.84
CA VAL A 84 11.17 -1.99 5.54
C VAL A 84 11.30 -2.76 6.86
N GLY A 85 12.53 -3.05 7.25
CA GLY A 85 12.92 -3.39 8.61
C GLY A 85 13.31 -2.13 9.35
N ILE A 86 12.81 -1.95 10.56
CA ILE A 86 12.99 -0.75 11.37
C ILE A 86 13.75 -1.11 12.64
N LYS A 87 14.79 -0.33 12.92
CA LYS A 87 15.50 -0.35 14.20
C LYS A 87 15.24 0.94 14.96
N LEU A 88 14.68 0.81 16.15
CA LEU A 88 14.39 1.92 17.04
C LEU A 88 15.70 2.50 17.58
N MET A 89 15.71 3.81 17.83
CA MET A 89 16.84 4.46 18.49
C MET A 89 17.04 3.90 19.91
N GLU A 90 18.28 3.89 20.41
CA GLU A 90 18.52 3.52 21.82
C GLU A 90 17.63 4.35 22.77
N GLY A 91 16.95 3.65 23.69
CA GLY A 91 15.99 4.24 24.62
C GLY A 91 14.55 4.32 24.09
N GLU A 92 14.32 4.08 22.80
CA GLU A 92 12.97 3.90 22.24
C GLU A 92 12.46 2.48 22.48
N ALA A 93 11.19 2.36 22.83
CA ALA A 93 10.51 1.08 22.98
C ALA A 93 9.03 1.24 22.63
N ILE A 94 8.48 0.26 21.92
CA ILE A 94 7.05 0.21 21.64
C ILE A 94 6.29 0.10 22.95
N THR A 95 5.47 1.11 23.23
CA THR A 95 4.70 1.24 24.47
C THR A 95 3.27 1.63 24.13
N GLU A 96 2.34 1.20 24.98
CA GLU A 96 0.93 1.51 24.80
C GLU A 96 0.71 3.03 24.78
N GLY A 97 -0.10 3.51 23.83
CA GLY A 97 -0.42 4.93 23.67
C GLY A 97 0.62 5.75 22.89
N LYS A 98 1.87 5.31 22.74
CA LYS A 98 2.88 6.00 21.92
C LYS A 98 2.71 5.66 20.44
N LYS A 99 2.64 6.68 19.58
CA LYS A 99 2.42 6.55 18.13
C LYS A 99 3.55 7.08 17.26
N SER A 100 4.62 7.61 17.84
CA SER A 100 5.76 8.10 17.09
C SER A 100 7.08 7.71 17.74
N TYR A 101 8.05 7.28 16.94
CA TYR A 101 9.31 6.70 17.40
C TYR A 101 10.49 7.25 16.61
N LYS A 102 11.61 7.48 17.28
CA LYS A 102 12.88 7.75 16.60
C LYS A 102 13.50 6.45 16.09
N VAL A 103 14.04 6.46 14.88
CA VAL A 103 14.65 5.29 14.26
C VAL A 103 16.10 5.56 13.85
N SER A 104 16.98 4.62 14.15
CA SER A 104 18.42 4.71 13.85
C SER A 104 18.83 3.96 12.59
N GLU A 105 18.01 3.01 12.13
CA GLU A 105 18.31 2.20 10.95
C GLU A 105 17.01 1.82 10.25
N VAL A 106 17.03 1.86 8.92
CA VAL A 106 15.93 1.41 8.05
C VAL A 106 16.54 0.54 6.95
N GLY A 107 16.22 -0.74 6.97
CA GLY A 107 16.57 -1.69 5.92
C GLY A 107 15.44 -1.78 4.91
N VAL A 108 15.71 -1.58 3.62
CA VAL A 108 14.71 -1.77 2.57
C VAL A 108 14.67 -3.23 2.16
N LEU A 109 13.50 -3.87 2.29
CA LEU A 109 13.27 -5.25 1.85
C LEU A 109 12.68 -5.27 0.43
N ALA A 110 11.73 -4.37 0.16
CA ALA A 110 11.10 -4.26 -1.15
C ALA A 110 10.58 -2.84 -1.38
N ILE A 111 10.71 -2.34 -2.61
CA ILE A 111 9.98 -1.16 -3.07
C ILE A 111 8.64 -1.63 -3.62
N LEU A 112 7.55 -0.98 -3.20
CA LEU A 112 6.21 -1.38 -3.61
C LEU A 112 5.75 -0.58 -4.83
N ASN A 113 5.01 -1.25 -5.71
CA ASN A 113 4.32 -0.58 -6.80
C ASN A 113 3.24 0.35 -6.24
N TYR A 114 3.25 1.60 -6.69
CA TYR A 114 2.25 2.58 -6.33
C TYR A 114 1.88 3.44 -7.54
N LYS A 115 0.64 3.94 -7.54
CA LYS A 115 0.10 4.87 -8.54
C LYS A 115 -1.15 5.53 -7.98
N ASP A 116 -1.54 6.67 -8.53
CA ASP A 116 -2.82 7.29 -8.18
C ASP A 116 -4.00 6.46 -8.71
N PHE A 117 -5.19 6.72 -8.15
CA PHE A 117 -6.44 6.28 -8.77
C PHE A 117 -6.52 6.85 -10.19
N ASN A 118 -7.08 6.06 -11.11
CA ASN A 118 -7.34 6.54 -12.46
C ASN A 118 -8.56 7.47 -12.45
N VAL A 119 -8.40 8.70 -12.96
CA VAL A 119 -9.46 9.74 -13.07
C VAL A 119 -10.02 9.88 -14.50
N GLN A 120 -9.60 8.98 -15.38
CA GLN A 120 -10.00 8.86 -16.80
C GLN A 120 -10.52 7.45 -17.08
N SER A 121 -11.35 6.91 -16.18
CA SER A 121 -11.87 5.54 -16.28
C SER A 121 -12.72 5.30 -17.54
N ASP A 122 -13.32 6.36 -18.09
CA ASP A 122 -14.05 6.39 -19.37
C ASP A 122 -13.17 6.08 -20.59
N THR A 123 -11.85 6.20 -20.46
CA THR A 123 -10.88 5.89 -21.53
C THR A 123 -10.48 4.42 -21.58
N LEU A 124 -10.83 3.63 -20.54
CA LEU A 124 -10.44 2.22 -20.43
C LEU A 124 -11.36 1.36 -21.31
N ARG A 125 -10.78 0.58 -22.24
CA ARG A 125 -11.55 -0.14 -23.28
C ARG A 125 -11.72 -1.65 -23.05
N THR A 126 -11.10 -2.21 -22.02
CA THR A 126 -11.02 -3.67 -21.77
C THR A 126 -11.00 -3.97 -20.28
N ASP A 127 -11.65 -5.06 -19.88
CA ASP A 127 -11.74 -5.51 -18.49
C ASP A 127 -11.64 -7.04 -18.42
N TYR A 128 -10.44 -7.52 -18.08
CA TYR A 128 -10.15 -8.93 -17.92
C TYR A 128 -10.45 -9.38 -16.49
N ALA A 129 -10.89 -10.63 -16.36
CA ALA A 129 -11.24 -11.20 -15.07
C ALA A 129 -10.02 -11.41 -14.18
N LEU A 130 -10.12 -10.95 -12.93
CA LEU A 130 -9.21 -11.32 -11.85
C LEU A 130 -9.67 -12.65 -11.22
N VAL A 131 -8.74 -13.31 -10.53
CA VAL A 131 -9.01 -14.53 -9.77
C VAL A 131 -9.47 -14.19 -8.35
N SER A 132 -8.83 -13.22 -7.69
CA SER A 132 -9.16 -12.80 -6.32
C SER A 132 -8.75 -11.35 -6.02
N LEU A 133 -9.42 -10.71 -5.05
CA LEU A 133 -9.03 -9.43 -4.42
C LEU A 133 -8.33 -9.65 -3.07
N GLU A 134 -7.48 -10.67 -3.03
CA GLU A 134 -6.60 -11.02 -1.92
C GLU A 134 -5.47 -11.90 -2.48
N ASP A 135 -4.32 -11.90 -1.82
CA ASP A 135 -3.28 -12.91 -2.05
C ASP A 135 -3.27 -13.93 -0.90
N SER A 136 -2.34 -14.88 -0.90
CA SER A 136 -2.24 -15.91 0.13
C SER A 136 -2.01 -15.38 1.55
N ASN A 137 -1.57 -14.13 1.68
CA ASN A 137 -1.10 -13.52 2.92
C ASN A 137 -1.92 -12.29 3.33
N ASN A 138 -2.58 -11.61 2.39
CA ASN A 138 -3.13 -10.28 2.59
C ASN A 138 -4.52 -10.11 1.98
N LYS A 139 -5.40 -9.48 2.76
CA LYS A 139 -6.62 -8.82 2.26
C LYS A 139 -6.33 -7.37 1.95
N ILE A 140 -7.27 -6.69 1.28
CA ILE A 140 -7.13 -5.24 1.07
C ILE A 140 -7.01 -4.49 2.41
N TRP A 141 -6.24 -3.42 2.42
CA TRP A 141 -6.22 -2.46 3.53
C TRP A 141 -6.14 -1.02 3.02
N ALA A 142 -6.56 -0.05 3.83
CA ALA A 142 -6.51 1.36 3.45
C ALA A 142 -5.98 2.21 4.62
N ILE A 143 -4.89 2.94 4.36
CA ILE A 143 -4.22 3.80 5.34
C ILE A 143 -3.26 4.76 4.61
N ASN A 144 -2.97 5.90 5.23
CA ASN A 144 -2.02 6.92 4.79
C ASN A 144 -2.31 7.43 3.36
N GLY A 145 -3.59 7.53 2.99
CA GLY A 145 -4.02 7.95 1.65
C GLY A 145 -3.95 6.87 0.57
N TYR A 146 -3.55 5.64 0.91
CA TYR A 146 -3.47 4.52 -0.03
C TYR A 146 -4.55 3.47 0.23
N VAL A 147 -5.13 2.95 -0.86
CA VAL A 147 -5.83 1.67 -0.88
C VAL A 147 -4.89 0.62 -1.43
N ASN A 148 -4.54 -0.34 -0.59
CA ASN A 148 -3.59 -1.39 -0.90
C ASN A 148 -4.36 -2.64 -1.31
N VAL A 149 -4.17 -3.02 -2.56
CA VAL A 149 -4.94 -4.12 -3.16
C VAL A 149 -3.97 -5.23 -3.54
N PRO A 150 -3.85 -6.29 -2.72
CA PRO A 150 -3.33 -7.57 -3.16
C PRO A 150 -4.40 -8.26 -4.03
N PHE A 151 -3.98 -8.87 -5.13
CA PHE A 151 -4.88 -9.58 -6.04
C PHE A 151 -4.14 -10.63 -6.85
N THR A 152 -4.88 -11.65 -7.29
CA THR A 152 -4.37 -12.66 -8.22
C THR A 152 -5.11 -12.61 -9.54
N PHE A 153 -4.44 -12.99 -10.62
CA PHE A 153 -4.96 -12.91 -11.98
C PHE A 153 -4.38 -14.01 -12.85
N LYS A 154 -5.01 -14.25 -14.00
CA LYS A 154 -4.45 -15.10 -15.04
C LYS A 154 -3.79 -14.27 -16.12
N THR A 155 -2.64 -14.74 -16.59
CA THR A 155 -1.94 -14.18 -17.74
C THR A 155 -1.33 -15.28 -18.61
N LYS A 156 -0.99 -14.93 -19.84
CA LYS A 156 -0.10 -15.69 -20.72
C LYS A 156 0.95 -14.78 -21.39
N GLU A 157 0.99 -13.52 -20.96
CA GLU A 157 1.88 -12.48 -21.45
C GLU A 157 2.46 -11.68 -20.28
N GLN A 158 3.51 -10.91 -20.56
CA GLN A 158 4.10 -10.05 -19.54
C GLN A 158 3.19 -8.84 -19.29
N LEU A 159 2.75 -8.71 -18.04
CA LEU A 159 1.99 -7.57 -17.53
C LEU A 159 2.88 -6.67 -16.68
N SER A 160 2.43 -5.43 -16.52
CA SER A 160 3.04 -4.38 -15.71
C SER A 160 1.99 -3.74 -14.81
N MET A 161 2.41 -2.94 -13.82
CA MET A 161 1.47 -2.20 -12.97
C MET A 161 0.58 -1.21 -13.75
N ASN A 162 0.97 -0.85 -14.97
CA ASN A 162 0.21 0.05 -15.82
C ASN A 162 -1.00 -0.61 -16.48
N ASP A 163 -1.09 -1.94 -16.43
CA ASP A 163 -2.21 -2.71 -16.96
C ASP A 163 -3.35 -2.86 -15.92
N PHE A 164 -3.17 -2.35 -14.71
CA PHE A 164 -4.13 -2.43 -13.60
C PHE A 164 -4.51 -1.04 -13.10
N HIS A 165 -5.79 -0.75 -13.02
CA HIS A 165 -6.28 0.58 -12.64
C HIS A 165 -7.36 0.47 -11.58
N LEU A 166 -7.17 1.14 -10.45
CA LEU A 166 -8.22 1.38 -9.47
C LEU A 166 -8.81 2.77 -9.74
N TYR A 167 -10.14 2.89 -9.74
CA TYR A 167 -10.83 4.17 -9.85
C TYR A 167 -12.06 4.21 -8.96
N ALA A 168 -12.46 5.42 -8.55
CA ALA A 168 -13.70 5.64 -7.83
C ALA A 168 -14.88 5.52 -8.81
N VAL A 169 -15.94 4.83 -8.38
CA VAL A 169 -17.17 4.62 -9.16
C VAL A 169 -18.27 5.53 -8.63
N GLU A 170 -18.50 5.47 -7.33
CA GLU A 170 -19.53 6.25 -6.63
C GLU A 170 -19.21 6.30 -5.13
N ALA A 171 -19.94 7.14 -4.42
CA ALA A 171 -19.98 7.14 -2.97
C ALA A 171 -21.42 6.93 -2.51
N LYS A 172 -21.59 6.13 -1.46
CA LYS A 172 -22.89 5.85 -0.86
C LYS A 172 -22.75 5.76 0.65
N GLU A 173 -23.44 6.65 1.36
CA GLU A 173 -23.33 6.75 2.83
C GLU A 173 -21.86 6.85 3.26
N ASP A 174 -21.39 6.00 4.17
CA ASP A 174 -20.01 5.94 4.64
C ASP A 174 -19.08 5.15 3.72
N THR A 175 -19.53 4.76 2.52
CA THR A 175 -18.77 3.88 1.61
C THR A 175 -18.32 4.59 0.34
N LEU A 176 -17.01 4.56 0.08
CA LEU A 176 -16.43 4.82 -1.24
C LEU A 176 -16.40 3.51 -2.04
N VAL A 177 -17.09 3.45 -3.18
CA VAL A 177 -17.08 2.31 -4.08
C VAL A 177 -16.03 2.53 -5.16
N THR A 178 -15.13 1.56 -5.32
CA THR A 178 -14.02 1.59 -6.26
C THR A 178 -14.01 0.32 -7.10
N LYS A 179 -13.43 0.40 -8.30
CA LYS A 179 -13.28 -0.75 -9.19
C LYS A 179 -11.83 -0.91 -9.63
N LEU A 180 -11.27 -2.11 -9.41
CA LEU A 180 -10.00 -2.54 -9.97
C LEU A 180 -10.27 -3.20 -11.34
N GLN A 181 -9.62 -2.68 -12.37
CA GLN A 181 -9.76 -3.13 -13.76
C GLN A 181 -8.41 -3.52 -14.35
N GLN A 182 -8.35 -4.71 -14.95
CA GLN A 182 -7.21 -5.17 -15.74
C GLN A 182 -7.47 -4.88 -17.22
N THR A 183 -6.62 -4.08 -17.86
CA THR A 183 -6.82 -3.60 -19.25
C THR A 183 -6.06 -4.41 -20.29
N LYS A 184 -5.11 -5.24 -19.87
CA LYS A 184 -4.32 -6.11 -20.75
C LYS A 184 -4.34 -7.54 -20.24
N GLY A 185 -4.54 -8.50 -21.14
CA GLY A 185 -4.64 -9.92 -20.80
C GLY A 185 -5.33 -10.71 -21.90
N ALA A 186 -5.75 -11.93 -21.56
CA ALA A 186 -6.47 -12.80 -22.47
C ALA A 186 -7.45 -13.69 -21.70
N ASP A 187 -8.63 -13.96 -22.28
CA ASP A 187 -9.67 -14.77 -21.64
C ASP A 187 -9.29 -16.26 -21.50
N ASP A 188 -8.38 -16.74 -22.36
CA ASP A 188 -7.81 -18.09 -22.34
C ASP A 188 -6.48 -18.17 -21.57
N ALA A 189 -6.15 -17.13 -20.79
CA ALA A 189 -4.97 -17.15 -19.94
C ALA A 189 -5.06 -18.25 -18.86
N TYR A 190 -3.91 -18.83 -18.50
CA TYR A 190 -3.86 -19.96 -17.55
C TYR A 190 -2.76 -19.83 -16.48
N GLN A 191 -1.72 -19.02 -16.70
CA GLN A 191 -0.68 -18.83 -15.70
C GLN A 191 -1.19 -17.88 -14.62
N THR A 192 -1.07 -18.26 -13.36
CA THR A 192 -1.51 -17.41 -12.25
C THR A 192 -0.39 -16.47 -11.82
N GLY A 193 -0.66 -15.17 -11.82
CA GLY A 193 0.17 -14.12 -11.24
C GLY A 193 -0.46 -13.56 -9.97
N SER A 194 0.34 -12.90 -9.14
CA SER A 194 -0.09 -12.21 -7.92
C SER A 194 0.63 -10.88 -7.77
N ALA A 195 -0.12 -9.80 -7.54
CA ALA A 195 0.41 -8.46 -7.37
C ALA A 195 -0.17 -7.79 -6.13
N LEU A 196 0.63 -6.89 -5.56
CA LEU A 196 0.19 -5.87 -4.62
C LEU A 196 0.47 -4.50 -5.24
N ILE A 197 -0.56 -3.66 -5.35
CA ILE A 197 -0.41 -2.26 -5.78
C ILE A 197 -1.02 -1.35 -4.71
N SER A 198 -0.26 -0.33 -4.31
CA SER A 198 -0.72 0.75 -3.44
C SER A 198 -1.33 1.87 -4.30
N PHE A 199 -2.65 2.03 -4.27
CA PHE A 199 -3.33 3.06 -5.03
C PHE A 199 -3.56 4.31 -4.18
N HIS A 200 -2.94 5.44 -4.54
CA HIS A 200 -3.08 6.70 -3.82
C HIS A 200 -4.36 7.42 -4.24
N MET A 201 -5.11 7.96 -3.27
CA MET A 201 -6.31 8.75 -3.52
C MET A 201 -5.93 10.17 -4.01
N PRO A 202 -6.31 10.57 -5.23
CA PRO A 202 -5.90 11.85 -5.83
C PRO A 202 -6.87 12.98 -5.43
N PHE A 203 -6.85 13.42 -4.17
CA PHE A 203 -7.64 14.55 -3.66
C PHE A 203 -7.30 15.89 -4.34
N ASN A 204 -6.18 15.98 -5.07
CA ASN A 204 -5.87 17.12 -5.94
C ASN A 204 -6.67 17.11 -7.25
N ASP A 205 -7.30 16.00 -7.63
CA ASP A 205 -8.17 15.90 -8.80
C ASP A 205 -9.63 16.15 -8.44
N MET A 206 -10.28 17.06 -9.17
CA MET A 206 -11.66 17.46 -8.91
C MET A 206 -12.66 16.31 -9.14
N LYS A 207 -12.45 15.44 -10.14
CA LYS A 207 -13.40 14.34 -10.41
C LYS A 207 -13.41 13.34 -9.28
N PHE A 208 -12.22 12.98 -8.77
CA PHE A 208 -12.12 12.11 -7.61
C PHE A 208 -12.74 12.78 -6.39
N ARG A 209 -12.41 14.05 -6.15
CA ARG A 209 -12.90 14.78 -4.99
C ARG A 209 -14.42 14.95 -4.99
N ASP A 210 -15.04 15.22 -6.13
CA ASP A 210 -16.51 15.30 -6.28
C ASP A 210 -17.21 14.00 -5.86
N ILE A 211 -16.58 12.84 -6.12
CA ILE A 211 -17.09 11.55 -5.65
C ILE A 211 -16.82 11.37 -4.16
N PHE A 212 -15.59 11.63 -3.71
CA PHE A 212 -15.21 11.41 -2.31
C PHE A 212 -15.97 12.30 -1.33
N ASP A 213 -16.22 13.57 -1.68
CA ASP A 213 -16.92 14.54 -0.82
C ASP A 213 -18.40 14.15 -0.59
N GLN A 214 -18.93 13.18 -1.34
CA GLN A 214 -20.25 12.59 -1.09
C GLN A 214 -20.23 11.46 -0.05
N VAL A 215 -19.05 10.98 0.36
CA VAL A 215 -18.91 10.03 1.46
C VAL A 215 -19.24 10.75 2.77
N VAL A 216 -20.07 10.12 3.60
CA VAL A 216 -20.50 10.62 4.92
C VAL A 216 -19.89 9.75 6.01
N PRO A 217 -18.72 10.11 6.57
CA PRO A 217 -18.05 9.30 7.59
C PRO A 217 -18.88 9.14 8.86
N LYS A 218 -18.79 7.97 9.50
CA LYS A 218 -19.37 7.70 10.83
C LYS A 218 -18.27 7.77 11.87
N SER A 219 -18.20 8.88 12.63
CA SER A 219 -17.16 9.11 13.64
C SER A 219 -15.74 8.94 13.07
N ASP A 220 -15.46 9.62 11.96
CA ASP A 220 -14.22 9.52 11.16
C ASP A 220 -13.99 8.17 10.46
N THR A 221 -14.89 7.19 10.58
CA THR A 221 -14.75 5.91 9.86
C THR A 221 -15.47 5.95 8.52
N ILE A 222 -14.78 5.50 7.47
CA ILE A 222 -15.35 5.18 6.15
C ILE A 222 -15.09 3.72 5.79
N VAL A 223 -15.84 3.22 4.83
CA VAL A 223 -15.62 1.93 4.18
C VAL A 223 -15.09 2.19 2.78
N VAL A 224 -13.99 1.54 2.41
CA VAL A 224 -13.57 1.42 1.02
C VAL A 224 -14.00 0.05 0.52
N LYS A 225 -14.88 0.03 -0.49
CA LYS A 225 -15.29 -1.17 -1.22
C LYS A 225 -14.51 -1.25 -2.52
N VAL A 226 -13.71 -2.29 -2.70
CA VAL A 226 -13.03 -2.61 -3.96
C VAL A 226 -13.82 -3.70 -4.67
N THR A 227 -14.26 -3.42 -5.89
CA THR A 227 -14.86 -4.42 -6.78
C THR A 227 -13.93 -4.73 -7.95
N ALA A 228 -14.10 -5.90 -8.55
CA ALA A 228 -13.44 -6.25 -9.80
C ALA A 228 -14.27 -7.26 -10.58
N LYS A 229 -14.07 -7.33 -11.89
CA LYS A 229 -14.55 -8.44 -12.69
C LYS A 229 -13.79 -9.70 -12.28
N GLY A 230 -14.52 -10.75 -11.91
CA GLY A 230 -14.00 -12.06 -11.58
C GLY A 230 -14.25 -13.09 -12.67
N GLU A 231 -13.65 -14.26 -12.52
CA GLU A 231 -13.86 -15.37 -13.46
C GLU A 231 -15.33 -15.83 -13.51
N ASN A 232 -15.78 -16.25 -14.69
CA ASN A 232 -17.18 -16.65 -14.96
C ASN A 232 -18.19 -15.55 -14.62
N ASP A 233 -17.84 -14.29 -14.95
CA ASP A 233 -18.67 -13.09 -14.76
C ASP A 233 -19.11 -12.84 -13.31
N LYS A 234 -18.40 -13.41 -12.33
CA LYS A 234 -18.62 -13.11 -10.93
C LYS A 234 -18.09 -11.72 -10.59
N GLU A 235 -18.82 -10.96 -9.79
CA GLU A 235 -18.25 -9.76 -9.17
C GLU A 235 -17.39 -10.18 -7.97
N LEU A 236 -16.12 -9.78 -7.97
CA LEU A 236 -15.27 -9.86 -6.79
C LEU A 236 -15.50 -8.61 -5.94
N VAL A 237 -15.62 -8.79 -4.63
CA VAL A 237 -15.84 -7.69 -3.69
C VAL A 237 -14.95 -7.89 -2.47
N SER A 238 -14.24 -6.84 -2.08
CA SER A 238 -13.52 -6.76 -0.81
C SER A 238 -13.76 -5.40 -0.17
N THR A 239 -13.80 -5.35 1.15
CA THR A 239 -14.12 -4.13 1.91
C THR A 239 -13.18 -3.94 3.07
N VAL A 240 -12.79 -2.70 3.34
CA VAL A 240 -11.99 -2.33 4.51
C VAL A 240 -12.55 -1.07 5.16
N LYS A 241 -12.52 -1.01 6.49
CA LYS A 241 -12.80 0.20 7.26
C LYS A 241 -11.50 0.96 7.50
N CYS A 242 -11.51 2.26 7.29
CA CYS A 242 -10.38 3.13 7.58
C CYS A 242 -10.84 4.48 8.12
N SER A 243 -9.90 5.25 8.65
CA SER A 243 -10.13 6.62 9.12
C SER A 243 -10.11 7.59 7.93
N ALA A 244 -11.16 8.40 7.77
CA ALA A 244 -11.26 9.40 6.72
C ALA A 244 -10.15 10.44 6.83
N SER A 245 -9.87 10.93 8.04
CA SER A 245 -8.78 11.86 8.30
C SER A 245 -7.41 11.28 7.93
N ASN A 246 -7.17 10.00 8.22
CA ASN A 246 -5.92 9.33 7.84
C ASN A 246 -5.79 9.12 6.32
N MET A 247 -6.90 8.99 5.59
CA MET A 247 -6.87 8.93 4.12
C MET A 247 -6.57 10.28 3.48
N GLN A 248 -6.91 11.39 4.13
CA GLN A 248 -6.68 12.74 3.61
C GLN A 248 -5.32 13.36 4.03
N ALA A 249 -4.63 12.78 5.00
CA ALA A 249 -3.46 13.38 5.65
C ALA A 249 -2.18 13.45 4.79
N SER A 250 -2.14 12.81 3.62
CA SER A 250 -0.92 12.71 2.79
C SER A 250 -0.71 13.88 1.81
N TYR A 251 -1.23 15.07 2.13
CA TYR A 251 -1.13 16.31 1.32
C TYR A 251 -0.29 17.40 1.99
#